data_AF-A0A935AS18-F1
#
_entry.id   AF-A0A935AS18-F1
#
_cell.length_a   1.000
_cell.length_b   1.000
_cell.length_c   1.000
_cell.angle_alpha   90.00
_cell.angle_beta   90.00
_cell.angle_gamma   90.00
#
_symmetry.space_group_name_H-M   'P 1'
#
loop_
_entity.id
_entity.type
_entity.pdbx_description
1 polymer ?
#
loop_
_entity_poly.entity_id
_entity_poly.type
_entity_poly.pdbx_seq_one_letter_code
_entity_poly.pdbx_strand_id
1 'polypeptide(L)'
;MSTFEFIELYISYFTTEKGISRVHLTNFICDLYKHLEQSNHYSITKSKLKAIIKNTFGFELEIEILSPIITPYKQWYKLSTTNFEKYFIAKKLSTADNSEIYKKEILDYLMDSFDDIEILDFLQTADKSKLWNWFINPEIDRLLKTIDFTDDKSIALSFINFFQIEFELSWNRKERTLEIWSSSNSESHFENIFQFINIEFFISDFESYFEIGMQTNETHKRLFININSQKDIYSVLIKTIPSKTVNSWLNNEQETIFEIKLSDFITSSNNYQLLEDVGLVKYIKQILQNVKYARTANSSLAKW
;
A
#
# COMPACT_ATOMS: atom_id res chain seq x y z
N MET A 1 6.40 -24.88 -2.31
CA MET A 1 7.12 -24.08 -3.31
C MET A 1 6.38 -22.77 -3.46
N SER A 2 6.98 -21.64 -3.09
CA SER A 2 6.38 -20.31 -3.25
C SER A 2 6.34 -19.89 -4.73
N THR A 3 5.55 -18.86 -5.05
CA THR A 3 5.51 -18.26 -6.39
C THR A 3 6.92 -17.81 -6.82
N PHE A 4 7.70 -17.21 -5.92
CA PHE A 4 9.09 -16.83 -6.21
C PHE A 4 9.96 -18.04 -6.52
N GLU A 5 9.91 -19.09 -5.71
CA GLU A 5 10.73 -20.30 -5.92
C GLU A 5 10.42 -20.95 -7.27
N PHE A 6 9.15 -21.00 -7.64
CA PHE A 6 8.74 -21.49 -8.95
C PHE A 6 9.29 -20.61 -10.09
N ILE A 7 9.13 -19.29 -9.99
CA ILE A 7 9.62 -18.34 -11.01
C ILE A 7 11.15 -18.38 -11.07
N GLU A 8 11.85 -18.45 -9.94
CA GLU A 8 13.30 -18.59 -9.84
C GLU A 8 13.78 -19.83 -10.60
N LEU A 9 13.17 -20.99 -10.33
CA LEU A 9 13.48 -22.25 -11.02
C LEU A 9 13.20 -22.16 -12.52
N TYR A 10 12.04 -21.60 -12.88
CA TYR A 10 11.67 -21.38 -14.27
C TYR A 10 12.67 -20.46 -14.99
N ILE A 11 13.05 -19.33 -14.40
CA ILE A 11 14.02 -18.40 -14.96
C ILE A 11 15.42 -19.03 -15.03
N SER A 12 15.82 -19.84 -14.04
CA SER A 12 17.09 -20.60 -14.08
C SER A 12 17.13 -21.53 -15.29
N TYR A 13 16.06 -22.31 -15.48
CA TYR A 13 15.94 -23.22 -16.60
C TYR A 13 15.91 -22.47 -17.93
N PHE A 14 15.08 -21.44 -18.04
CA PHE A 14 14.93 -20.62 -19.24
C PHE A 14 16.25 -19.97 -19.67
N THR A 15 16.96 -19.35 -18.74
CA THR A 15 18.26 -18.69 -19.02
C THR A 15 19.32 -19.69 -19.48
N THR A 16 19.32 -20.88 -18.89
CA THR A 16 20.22 -21.98 -19.29
C THR A 16 19.88 -22.51 -20.69
N GLU A 17 18.60 -22.83 -20.95
CA GLU A 17 18.13 -23.37 -22.22
C GLU A 17 18.36 -22.38 -23.38
N LYS A 18 18.09 -21.09 -23.15
CA LYS A 18 18.21 -20.05 -24.18
C LYS A 18 19.61 -19.44 -24.27
N GLY A 19 20.53 -19.80 -23.39
CA GLY A 19 21.87 -19.20 -23.34
C GLY A 19 21.86 -17.70 -23.03
N ILE A 20 20.84 -17.21 -22.31
CA ILE A 20 20.68 -15.80 -21.96
C ILE A 20 21.20 -15.58 -20.54
N SER A 21 22.09 -14.60 -20.35
CA SER A 21 22.52 -14.20 -19.01
C SER A 21 21.32 -13.72 -18.17
N ARG A 22 21.17 -14.27 -16.97
CA ARG A 22 20.15 -13.84 -16.00
C ARG A 22 20.25 -12.35 -15.65
N VAL A 23 21.47 -11.82 -15.54
CA VAL A 23 21.69 -10.40 -15.24
C VAL A 23 21.19 -9.52 -16.40
N HIS A 24 21.53 -9.89 -17.64
CA HIS A 24 21.04 -9.16 -18.81
C HIS A 24 19.53 -9.24 -18.95
N LEU A 25 18.93 -10.42 -18.72
CA LEU A 25 17.46 -10.58 -18.73
C LEU A 25 16.79 -9.71 -17.67
N THR A 26 17.35 -9.65 -16.46
CA THR A 26 16.82 -8.81 -15.37
C THR A 26 16.85 -7.33 -15.74
N ASN A 27 18.01 -6.84 -16.21
CA ASN A 27 18.14 -5.44 -16.63
C ASN A 27 17.19 -5.10 -17.78
N PHE A 28 17.07 -6.00 -18.76
CA PHE A 28 16.20 -5.81 -19.91
C PHE A 28 14.74 -5.68 -19.50
N ILE A 29 14.25 -6.55 -18.60
CA ILE A 29 12.85 -6.49 -18.15
C ILE A 29 12.60 -5.22 -17.33
N CYS A 30 13.53 -4.81 -16.47
CA CYS A 30 13.39 -3.56 -15.72
C CYS A 30 13.39 -2.32 -16.63
N ASP A 31 14.24 -2.29 -17.67
CA ASP A 31 14.26 -1.18 -18.63
C ASP A 31 13.00 -1.16 -19.49
N LEU A 32 12.53 -2.32 -19.92
CA LEU A 32 11.25 -2.48 -20.60
C LEU A 32 10.10 -1.94 -19.77
N TYR A 33 10.06 -2.27 -18.47
CA TYR A 33 9.01 -1.83 -17.57
C TYR A 33 8.94 -0.30 -17.46
N LYS A 34 10.09 0.35 -17.21
CA LYS A 34 10.18 1.83 -17.18
C LYS A 34 9.63 2.48 -18.46
N HIS A 35 9.87 1.85 -19.61
CA HIS A 35 9.31 2.33 -20.87
C HIS A 35 7.80 2.11 -20.99
N LEU A 36 7.26 1.01 -20.46
CA LEU A 36 5.83 0.73 -20.47
C LEU A 36 5.07 1.74 -19.60
N GLU A 37 5.55 1.99 -18.38
CA GLU A 37 4.98 2.99 -17.46
C GLU A 37 4.94 4.39 -18.09
N GLN A 38 6.07 4.86 -18.63
CA GLN A 38 6.16 6.20 -19.24
C GLN A 38 5.24 6.39 -20.46
N SER A 39 4.78 5.30 -21.06
CA SER A 39 3.97 5.35 -22.27
C SER A 39 2.46 5.26 -22.01
N ASN A 40 2.00 5.07 -20.76
CA ASN A 40 0.61 4.73 -20.43
C ASN A 40 0.06 3.56 -21.26
N HIS A 41 0.95 2.71 -21.77
CA HIS A 41 0.62 1.58 -22.62
C HIS A 41 1.22 0.33 -22.00
N TYR A 42 0.36 -0.56 -21.50
CA TYR A 42 0.70 -1.90 -21.01
C TYR A 42 1.20 -2.85 -22.13
N SER A 43 1.67 -2.30 -23.26
CA SER A 43 2.17 -3.04 -24.41
C SER A 43 3.09 -2.18 -25.28
N ILE A 44 3.99 -2.84 -26.02
CA ILE A 44 5.07 -2.19 -26.80
C ILE A 44 5.10 -2.72 -28.25
N THR A 45 5.49 -1.88 -29.21
CA THR A 45 5.64 -2.33 -30.61
C THR A 45 6.85 -3.25 -30.74
N LYS A 46 6.83 -4.11 -31.78
CA LYS A 46 8.01 -4.93 -32.16
C LYS A 46 9.26 -4.07 -32.35
N SER A 47 9.14 -2.89 -32.99
CA SER A 47 10.26 -2.00 -33.27
C SER A 47 10.89 -1.42 -32.01
N LYS A 48 10.08 -0.91 -31.06
CA LYS A 48 10.57 -0.39 -29.79
C LYS A 48 11.18 -1.50 -28.93
N LEU A 49 10.54 -2.67 -28.88
CA LEU A 49 11.06 -3.82 -28.15
C LEU A 49 12.44 -4.26 -28.68
N LYS A 50 12.61 -4.33 -30.01
CA LYS A 50 13.92 -4.60 -30.63
C LYS A 50 14.97 -3.55 -30.28
N ALA A 51 14.59 -2.27 -30.20
CA ALA A 51 15.51 -1.20 -29.80
C ALA A 51 15.99 -1.38 -28.36
N ILE A 52 15.09 -1.72 -27.42
CA ILE A 52 15.44 -2.00 -26.02
C ILE A 52 16.35 -3.23 -25.94
N ILE A 53 16.00 -4.33 -26.64
CA ILE A 53 16.84 -5.54 -26.71
C ILE A 53 18.26 -5.19 -27.17
N LYS A 54 18.38 -4.45 -28.27
CA LYS A 54 19.70 -4.07 -28.81
C LYS A 54 20.50 -3.24 -27.82
N ASN A 55 19.85 -2.32 -27.10
CA ASN A 55 20.50 -1.48 -26.10
C ASN A 55 20.98 -2.29 -24.89
N THR A 56 20.18 -3.26 -24.41
CA THR A 56 20.52 -4.03 -23.20
C THR A 56 21.48 -5.19 -23.47
N PHE A 57 21.29 -5.94 -24.55
CA PHE A 57 22.09 -7.12 -24.86
C PHE A 57 23.31 -6.83 -25.73
N GLY A 58 23.33 -5.70 -26.45
CA GLY A 58 24.40 -5.35 -27.40
C GLY A 58 24.34 -6.09 -28.73
N PHE A 59 23.35 -6.97 -28.92
CA PHE A 59 23.09 -7.70 -30.17
C PHE A 59 21.58 -7.83 -30.43
N GLU A 60 21.20 -8.19 -31.66
CA GLU A 60 19.81 -8.44 -32.00
C GLU A 60 19.40 -9.84 -31.53
N LEU A 61 18.34 -9.91 -30.73
CA LEU A 61 17.74 -11.16 -30.26
C LEU A 61 16.33 -11.29 -30.88
N GLU A 62 15.98 -12.48 -31.37
CA GLU A 62 14.63 -12.75 -31.84
C GLU A 62 13.66 -12.69 -30.65
N ILE A 63 12.67 -11.80 -30.72
CA ILE A 63 11.74 -11.54 -29.61
C ILE A 63 11.03 -12.84 -29.17
N GLU A 64 10.80 -13.73 -30.12
CA GLU A 64 10.18 -15.03 -29.93
C GLU A 64 10.94 -15.92 -28.92
N ILE A 65 12.26 -15.72 -28.75
CA ILE A 65 13.07 -16.39 -27.73
C ILE A 65 12.65 -15.99 -26.31
N LEU A 66 12.10 -14.79 -26.11
CA LEU A 66 11.66 -14.26 -24.82
C LEU A 66 10.30 -14.81 -24.38
N SER A 67 9.64 -15.61 -25.22
CA SER A 67 8.42 -16.33 -24.85
C SER A 67 8.72 -17.44 -23.83
N PRO A 68 7.84 -17.69 -22.83
CA PRO A 68 6.59 -16.99 -22.52
C PRO A 68 6.71 -15.76 -21.60
N ILE A 69 7.90 -15.25 -21.27
CA ILE A 69 8.04 -14.07 -20.39
C ILE A 69 7.45 -12.84 -21.07
N ILE A 70 7.76 -12.66 -22.36
CA ILE A 70 7.14 -11.65 -23.22
C ILE A 70 6.31 -12.36 -24.27
N THR A 71 5.05 -11.94 -24.41
CA THR A 71 4.09 -12.58 -25.31
C THR A 71 3.51 -11.57 -26.30
N PRO A 72 3.17 -12.03 -27.51
CA PRO A 72 2.45 -11.20 -28.46
C PRO A 72 1.03 -10.89 -27.95
N TYR A 73 0.61 -9.64 -28.13
CA TYR A 73 -0.73 -9.15 -27.84
C TYR A 73 -1.24 -8.35 -29.04
N LYS A 74 -1.98 -9.03 -29.93
CA LYS A 74 -2.36 -8.52 -31.26
C LYS A 74 -1.10 -8.12 -32.04
N GLN A 75 -0.94 -6.85 -32.37
CA GLN A 75 0.24 -6.29 -33.06
C GLN A 75 1.35 -5.79 -32.12
N TRP A 76 1.14 -5.92 -30.80
CA TRP A 76 2.02 -5.44 -29.74
C TRP A 76 2.63 -6.62 -28.97
N TYR A 77 3.48 -6.31 -27.99
CA TYR A 77 4.07 -7.27 -27.06
C TYR A 77 3.86 -6.77 -25.62
N LYS A 78 3.74 -7.69 -24.67
CA LYS A 78 3.63 -7.37 -23.23
C LYS A 78 4.25 -8.46 -22.38
N LEU A 79 4.51 -8.15 -21.11
CA LEU A 79 4.80 -9.18 -20.11
C LEU A 79 3.59 -10.11 -19.98
N SER A 80 3.84 -11.42 -19.87
CA SER A 80 2.75 -12.40 -19.72
C SER A 80 2.06 -12.36 -18.37
N THR A 81 2.76 -11.88 -17.34
CA THR A 81 2.24 -11.71 -15.98
C THR A 81 3.02 -10.62 -15.25
N THR A 82 2.33 -9.90 -14.36
CA THR A 82 2.89 -8.98 -13.38
C THR A 82 3.85 -9.68 -12.40
N ASN A 83 3.74 -11.00 -12.22
CA ASN A 83 4.66 -11.73 -11.34
C ASN A 83 6.09 -11.77 -11.89
N PHE A 84 6.27 -11.78 -13.23
CA PHE A 84 7.62 -11.69 -13.80
C PHE A 84 8.22 -10.31 -13.55
N GLU A 85 7.42 -9.27 -13.74
CA GLU A 85 7.80 -7.89 -13.44
C GLU A 85 8.30 -7.76 -12.00
N LYS A 86 7.45 -8.11 -11.03
CA LYS A 86 7.77 -8.03 -9.60
C LYS A 86 8.98 -8.89 -9.23
N TYR A 87 9.11 -10.10 -9.80
CA TYR A 87 10.29 -10.94 -9.63
C TYR A 87 11.58 -10.25 -10.09
N PHE A 88 11.60 -9.69 -11.31
CA PHE A 88 12.81 -9.07 -11.85
C PHE A 88 13.15 -7.77 -11.12
N ILE A 89 12.16 -7.00 -10.70
CA ILE A 89 12.34 -5.84 -9.81
C ILE A 89 12.96 -6.28 -8.49
N ALA A 90 12.37 -7.28 -7.81
CA ALA A 90 12.90 -7.78 -6.55
C ALA A 90 14.34 -8.31 -6.70
N LYS A 91 14.67 -8.97 -7.82
CA LYS A 91 16.05 -9.39 -8.13
C LYS A 91 16.98 -8.20 -8.30
N LYS A 92 16.59 -7.20 -9.07
CA LYS A 92 17.40 -5.99 -9.25
C LYS A 92 17.63 -5.28 -7.91
N LEU A 93 16.57 -5.06 -7.13
CA LEU A 93 16.64 -4.48 -5.80
C LEU A 93 17.53 -5.29 -4.84
N SER A 94 17.48 -6.62 -4.89
CA SER A 94 18.34 -7.48 -4.06
C SER A 94 19.84 -7.27 -4.34
N THR A 95 20.20 -6.76 -5.52
CA THR A 95 21.59 -6.41 -5.86
C THR A 95 21.98 -4.98 -5.51
N ALA A 96 21.07 -4.16 -4.99
CA ALA A 96 21.40 -2.79 -4.60
C ALA A 96 22.40 -2.77 -3.44
N ASP A 97 23.44 -1.94 -3.58
CA ASP A 97 24.49 -1.76 -2.57
C ASP A 97 24.23 -0.55 -1.66
N ASN A 98 23.16 0.21 -1.91
CA ASN A 98 22.83 1.43 -1.21
C ASN A 98 21.43 1.34 -0.60
N SER A 99 21.33 1.50 0.72
CA SER A 99 20.07 1.39 1.47
C SER A 99 19.06 2.49 1.13
N GLU A 100 19.51 3.71 0.84
CA GLU A 100 18.63 4.83 0.49
C GLU A 100 17.99 4.62 -0.88
N ILE A 101 18.77 4.17 -1.87
CA ILE A 101 18.25 3.83 -3.20
C ILE A 101 17.27 2.65 -3.10
N TYR A 102 17.66 1.61 -2.35
CA TYR A 102 16.81 0.44 -2.12
C TYR A 102 15.47 0.82 -1.49
N LYS A 103 15.50 1.63 -0.42
CA LYS A 103 14.30 2.13 0.26
C LYS A 103 13.42 2.96 -0.67
N LYS A 104 14.01 3.91 -1.39
CA LYS A 104 13.26 4.78 -2.29
C LYS A 104 12.54 3.98 -3.36
N GLU A 105 13.24 3.07 -4.04
CA GLU A 105 12.61 2.28 -5.10
C GLU A 105 11.47 1.41 -4.55
N ILE A 106 11.59 0.81 -3.36
CA ILE A 106 10.48 0.07 -2.74
C ILE A 106 9.29 1.00 -2.44
N LEU A 107 9.54 2.18 -1.88
CA LEU A 107 8.46 3.15 -1.60
C LEU A 107 7.75 3.58 -2.88
N ASP A 108 8.49 3.88 -3.95
CA ASP A 108 7.92 4.24 -5.25
C ASP A 108 6.94 3.12 -5.71
N TYR A 109 7.31 1.84 -5.59
CA TYR A 109 6.41 0.71 -5.90
C TYR A 109 5.19 0.61 -4.97
N LEU A 110 5.39 0.72 -3.66
CA LEU A 110 4.30 0.56 -2.68
C LEU A 110 3.29 1.71 -2.70
N MET A 111 3.68 2.88 -3.20
CA MET A 111 2.80 4.05 -3.31
C MET A 111 2.01 4.07 -4.62
N ASP A 112 2.58 3.56 -5.71
CA ASP A 112 1.96 3.63 -7.04
C ASP A 112 0.87 2.57 -7.27
N SER A 113 0.83 1.49 -6.49
CA SER A 113 -0.25 0.51 -6.57
C SER A 113 -0.64 -0.10 -5.21
N PHE A 114 -1.94 -0.02 -4.91
CA PHE A 114 -2.52 -0.45 -3.63
C PHE A 114 -2.48 -1.97 -3.39
N ASP A 115 -2.04 -2.78 -4.36
CA ASP A 115 -2.03 -4.25 -4.30
C ASP A 115 -0.62 -4.87 -4.43
N ASP A 116 0.45 -4.07 -4.27
CA ASP A 116 1.82 -4.52 -4.54
C ASP A 116 2.55 -5.16 -3.36
N ILE A 117 1.84 -5.63 -2.33
CA ILE A 117 2.43 -6.45 -1.25
C ILE A 117 3.32 -7.60 -1.77
N GLU A 118 2.98 -8.17 -2.92
CA GLU A 118 3.76 -9.24 -3.56
C GLU A 118 5.23 -8.87 -3.79
N ILE A 119 5.57 -7.57 -3.96
CA ILE A 119 6.98 -7.16 -4.07
C ILE A 119 7.76 -7.43 -2.78
N LEU A 120 7.12 -7.23 -1.62
CA LEU A 120 7.72 -7.52 -0.31
C LEU A 120 7.90 -9.03 -0.13
N ASP A 121 6.96 -9.86 -0.58
CA ASP A 121 7.10 -11.32 -0.58
C ASP A 121 8.22 -11.82 -1.49
N PHE A 122 8.35 -11.22 -2.67
CA PHE A 122 9.45 -11.52 -3.58
C PHE A 122 10.81 -11.09 -3.01
N LEU A 123 10.89 -9.91 -2.41
CA LEU A 123 12.10 -9.43 -1.72
C LEU A 123 12.44 -10.27 -0.49
N GLN A 124 11.44 -10.71 0.26
CA GLN A 124 11.58 -11.60 1.41
C GLN A 124 12.24 -12.92 1.01
N THR A 125 11.92 -13.42 -0.18
CA THR A 125 12.54 -14.64 -0.71
C THR A 125 13.89 -14.38 -1.37
N ALA A 126 14.08 -13.20 -2.00
CA ALA A 126 15.32 -12.84 -2.70
C ALA A 126 16.46 -12.51 -1.73
N ASP A 127 16.20 -11.65 -0.73
CA ASP A 127 17.16 -11.24 0.30
C ASP A 127 16.41 -10.73 1.55
N LYS A 128 15.99 -11.70 2.39
CA LYS A 128 15.31 -11.44 3.66
C LYS A 128 16.08 -10.45 4.54
N SER A 129 17.39 -10.65 4.70
CA SER A 129 18.19 -9.84 5.62
C SER A 129 18.19 -8.39 5.19
N LYS A 130 18.40 -8.12 3.90
CA LYS A 130 18.38 -6.76 3.35
C LYS A 130 17.00 -6.13 3.47
N LEU A 131 15.92 -6.82 3.10
CA LEU A 131 14.55 -6.30 3.22
C LEU A 131 14.25 -5.85 4.66
N TRP A 132 14.51 -6.72 5.63
CA TRP A 132 14.20 -6.42 7.02
C TRP A 132 15.08 -5.32 7.60
N ASN A 133 16.38 -5.34 7.32
CA ASN A 133 17.32 -4.40 7.94
C ASN A 133 17.32 -3.02 7.27
N TRP A 134 17.08 -2.94 5.97
CA TRP A 134 17.17 -1.69 5.22
C TRP A 134 15.82 -1.02 5.00
N PHE A 135 14.70 -1.77 5.06
CA PHE A 135 13.38 -1.24 4.80
C PHE A 135 12.38 -1.46 5.95
N ILE A 136 12.00 -2.70 6.24
CA ILE A 136 10.89 -2.98 7.17
C ILE A 136 11.18 -2.49 8.59
N ASN A 137 12.31 -2.87 9.20
CA ASN A 137 12.64 -2.44 10.56
C ASN A 137 12.81 -0.91 10.66
N PRO A 138 13.54 -0.23 9.74
CA PRO A 138 13.62 1.22 9.74
C PRO A 138 12.26 1.94 9.67
N GLU A 139 11.31 1.46 8.85
CA GLU A 139 9.98 2.07 8.75
C GLU A 139 9.15 1.83 10.02
N ILE A 140 9.17 0.61 10.56
CA ILE A 140 8.53 0.31 11.85
C ILE A 140 9.14 1.14 12.98
N ASP A 141 10.46 1.34 12.97
CA ASP A 141 11.16 2.20 13.92
C ASP A 141 10.75 3.67 13.76
N ARG A 142 10.58 4.15 12.53
CA ARG A 142 10.14 5.51 12.25
C ARG A 142 8.74 5.76 12.81
N LEU A 143 7.81 4.83 12.59
CA LEU A 143 6.48 4.88 13.19
C LEU A 143 6.58 4.92 14.72
N LEU A 144 7.20 3.91 15.32
CA LEU A 144 7.23 3.76 16.78
C LEU A 144 7.96 4.90 17.51
N LYS A 145 8.96 5.53 16.89
CA LYS A 145 9.63 6.72 17.44
C LYS A 145 8.78 7.98 17.39
N THR A 146 7.82 8.04 16.47
CA THR A 146 6.91 9.20 16.33
C THR A 146 5.77 9.15 17.35
N ILE A 147 5.41 7.95 17.82
CA ILE A 147 4.31 7.79 18.77
C ILE A 147 4.73 8.26 20.17
N ASP A 148 3.94 9.17 20.74
CA ASP A 148 4.04 9.59 22.13
C ASP A 148 3.25 8.62 23.03
N PHE A 149 3.96 7.82 23.81
CA PHE A 149 3.38 6.81 24.71
C PHE A 149 3.09 7.33 26.13
N THR A 150 3.06 8.64 26.36
CA THR A 150 2.82 9.24 27.69
C THR A 150 1.43 8.91 28.24
N ASP A 151 0.40 9.03 27.41
CA ASP A 151 -0.99 8.69 27.74
C ASP A 151 -1.79 8.33 26.49
N ASP A 152 -3.01 7.86 26.66
CA ASP A 152 -3.87 7.37 25.56
C ASP A 152 -4.24 8.48 24.55
N LYS A 153 -4.32 9.74 24.99
CA LYS A 153 -4.59 10.87 24.11
C LYS A 153 -3.37 11.17 23.26
N SER A 154 -2.20 11.27 23.88
CA SER A 154 -0.91 11.42 23.19
C SER A 154 -0.68 10.31 22.16
N ILE A 155 -1.01 9.06 22.48
CA ILE A 155 -0.88 7.93 21.56
C ILE A 155 -1.77 8.13 20.33
N ALA A 156 -3.06 8.42 20.54
CA ALA A 156 -4.01 8.58 19.45
C ALA A 156 -3.64 9.77 18.56
N LEU A 157 -3.30 10.91 19.15
CA LEU A 157 -2.89 12.13 18.44
C LEU A 157 -1.66 11.89 17.57
N SER A 158 -0.60 11.32 18.16
CA SER A 158 0.66 11.07 17.43
C SER A 158 0.49 10.05 16.31
N PHE A 159 -0.35 9.02 16.50
CA PHE A 159 -0.68 8.06 15.45
C PHE A 159 -1.43 8.71 14.29
N ILE A 160 -2.51 9.44 14.58
CA ILE A 160 -3.30 10.11 13.54
C ILE A 160 -2.45 11.14 12.79
N ASN A 161 -1.60 11.89 13.49
CA ASN A 161 -0.70 12.87 12.88
C ASN A 161 0.37 12.23 12.01
N PHE A 162 0.83 11.02 12.35
CA PHE A 162 1.78 10.27 11.52
C PHE A 162 1.17 9.96 10.16
N PHE A 163 -0.04 9.42 10.12
CA PHE A 163 -0.71 9.06 8.86
C PHE A 163 -1.30 10.26 8.10
N GLN A 164 -1.59 11.37 8.78
CA GLN A 164 -2.28 12.54 8.22
C GLN A 164 -3.60 12.15 7.52
N ILE A 165 -4.47 11.48 8.27
CA ILE A 165 -5.71 10.93 7.73
C ILE A 165 -6.71 12.06 7.44
N GLU A 166 -7.10 12.19 6.17
CA GLU A 166 -8.11 13.14 5.70
C GLU A 166 -9.16 12.39 4.86
N PHE A 167 -10.43 12.65 5.12
CA PHE A 167 -11.53 12.06 4.36
C PHE A 167 -12.72 13.01 4.25
N GLU A 168 -13.52 12.78 3.21
CA GLU A 168 -14.75 13.51 2.93
C GLU A 168 -15.96 12.59 3.13
N LEU A 169 -16.97 13.06 3.85
CA LEU A 169 -18.22 12.32 4.03
C LEU A 169 -19.37 13.03 3.32
N SER A 170 -20.10 12.30 2.48
CA SER A 170 -21.36 12.77 1.90
C SER A 170 -22.54 12.48 2.83
N TRP A 171 -23.43 13.45 2.93
CA TRP A 171 -24.61 13.38 3.77
C TRP A 171 -25.88 13.09 2.97
N ASN A 172 -26.42 11.91 3.21
CA ASN A 172 -27.72 11.52 2.70
C ASN A 172 -28.83 12.00 3.66
N ARG A 173 -29.45 13.13 3.32
CA ARG A 173 -30.55 13.71 4.11
C ARG A 173 -31.76 12.79 4.26
N LYS A 174 -32.06 11.97 3.25
CA LYS A 174 -33.26 11.12 3.21
C LYS A 174 -33.11 9.94 4.18
N GLU A 175 -31.96 9.28 4.13
CA GLU A 175 -31.67 8.08 4.93
C GLU A 175 -31.05 8.42 6.28
N ARG A 176 -30.62 9.67 6.46
CA ARG A 176 -29.89 10.17 7.61
C ARG A 176 -28.58 9.40 7.85
N THR A 177 -27.87 9.11 6.77
CA THR A 177 -26.60 8.36 6.75
C THR A 177 -25.45 9.22 6.24
N LEU A 178 -24.24 8.92 6.70
CA LEU A 178 -22.99 9.45 6.18
C LEU A 178 -22.28 8.33 5.42
N GLU A 179 -21.81 8.66 4.22
CA GLU A 179 -21.10 7.76 3.33
C GLU A 179 -19.77 8.39 2.94
N ILE A 180 -18.73 7.57 2.74
CA ILE A 180 -17.44 8.08 2.30
C ILE A 180 -17.53 8.58 0.86
N TRP A 181 -17.04 9.79 0.65
CA TRP A 181 -16.90 10.39 -0.67
C TRP A 181 -15.48 10.27 -1.20
N SER A 182 -14.48 10.54 -0.36
CA SER A 182 -13.07 10.41 -0.71
C SER A 182 -12.21 10.25 0.55
N SER A 183 -11.00 9.72 0.39
CA SER A 183 -10.02 9.71 1.47
C SER A 183 -8.59 9.74 0.95
N SER A 184 -7.70 10.17 1.84
CA SER A 184 -6.29 10.32 1.57
C SER A 184 -5.48 10.23 2.86
N ASN A 185 -4.20 9.90 2.70
CA ASN A 185 -3.23 9.88 3.78
C ASN A 185 -1.82 10.00 3.20
N SER A 186 -0.86 10.33 4.05
CA SER A 186 0.53 10.59 3.65
C SER A 186 1.44 9.36 3.74
N GLU A 187 0.96 8.25 4.31
CA GLU A 187 1.76 7.09 4.73
C GLU A 187 1.11 5.76 4.27
N SER A 188 0.54 5.74 3.06
CA SER A 188 -0.31 4.64 2.58
C SER A 188 0.47 3.33 2.44
N HIS A 189 1.78 3.41 2.17
CA HIS A 189 2.65 2.24 2.08
C HIS A 189 2.71 1.42 3.38
N PHE A 190 2.32 1.98 4.53
CA PHE A 190 2.22 1.21 5.77
C PHE A 190 1.12 0.16 5.76
N GLU A 191 0.07 0.30 4.96
CA GLU A 191 -0.94 -0.75 4.78
C GLU A 191 -0.27 -2.02 4.21
N ASN A 192 0.56 -1.85 3.16
CA ASN A 192 1.36 -2.92 2.58
C ASN A 192 2.38 -3.51 3.57
N ILE A 193 3.09 -2.66 4.33
CA ILE A 193 4.05 -3.13 5.35
C ILE A 193 3.33 -3.94 6.44
N PHE A 194 2.21 -3.45 6.94
CA PHE A 194 1.44 -4.09 7.99
C PHE A 194 0.86 -5.42 7.52
N GLN A 195 0.25 -5.44 6.33
CA GLN A 195 -0.25 -6.66 5.74
C GLN A 195 0.89 -7.69 5.53
N PHE A 196 2.07 -7.26 5.06
CA PHE A 196 3.25 -8.14 4.93
C PHE A 196 3.68 -8.77 6.26
N ILE A 197 3.57 -8.03 7.37
CA ILE A 197 3.86 -8.56 8.72
C ILE A 197 2.63 -9.16 9.41
N ASN A 198 1.58 -9.48 8.65
CA ASN A 198 0.32 -10.10 9.10
C ASN A 198 -0.47 -9.27 10.13
N ILE A 199 -0.50 -7.96 9.93
CA ILE A 199 -1.35 -7.02 10.66
C ILE A 199 -2.40 -6.49 9.69
N GLU A 200 -3.65 -6.84 9.96
CA GLU A 200 -4.78 -6.28 9.21
C GLU A 200 -4.97 -4.81 9.63
N PHE A 201 -4.77 -3.90 8.67
CA PHE A 201 -4.89 -2.46 8.87
C PHE A 201 -5.19 -1.81 7.53
N PHE A 202 -6.27 -1.05 7.49
CA PHE A 202 -6.59 -0.17 6.38
C PHE A 202 -6.86 1.21 6.94
N ILE A 203 -6.38 2.24 6.25
CA ILE A 203 -6.62 3.63 6.60
C ILE A 203 -8.10 3.96 6.43
N SER A 204 -8.78 3.27 5.50
CA SER A 204 -10.24 3.32 5.38
C SER A 204 -10.98 2.82 6.62
N ASP A 205 -10.34 2.06 7.51
CA ASP A 205 -10.95 1.68 8.79
C ASP A 205 -11.26 2.89 9.69
N PHE A 206 -10.55 4.01 9.51
CA PHE A 206 -10.79 5.24 10.27
C PHE A 206 -12.09 5.92 9.87
N GLU A 207 -12.48 5.78 8.60
CA GLU A 207 -13.73 6.32 8.08
C GLU A 207 -14.93 5.62 8.72
N SER A 208 -14.80 4.33 9.04
CA SER A 208 -15.85 3.54 9.68
C SER A 208 -16.29 4.12 11.03
N TYR A 209 -15.46 4.87 11.76
CA TYR A 209 -15.95 5.49 13.00
C TYR A 209 -16.98 6.60 12.78
N PHE A 210 -17.12 7.07 11.54
CA PHE A 210 -17.96 8.21 11.16
C PHE A 210 -19.13 7.82 10.25
N GLU A 211 -19.10 6.66 9.59
CA GLU A 211 -20.23 6.16 8.81
C GLU A 211 -21.33 5.59 9.71
N ILE A 212 -22.58 6.01 9.50
CA ILE A 212 -23.73 5.47 10.23
C ILE A 212 -24.56 4.60 9.31
N GLY A 213 -24.82 3.36 9.74
CA GLY A 213 -25.82 2.48 9.13
C GLY A 213 -25.32 1.57 8.01
N MET A 214 -24.05 1.69 7.60
CA MET A 214 -23.46 0.91 6.50
C MET A 214 -22.61 -0.29 6.96
N GLN A 215 -22.38 -0.44 8.27
CA GLN A 215 -21.41 -1.39 8.80
C GLN A 215 -21.98 -2.75 9.20
N THR A 216 -21.17 -3.78 8.97
CA THR A 216 -21.47 -5.14 9.41
C THR A 216 -21.08 -5.36 10.87
N ASN A 217 -21.66 -6.38 11.50
CA ASN A 217 -21.24 -6.81 12.83
C ASN A 217 -19.78 -7.27 12.90
N GLU A 218 -19.22 -7.71 11.77
CA GLU A 218 -17.81 -8.09 11.67
C GLU A 218 -16.91 -6.85 11.73
N THR A 219 -17.25 -5.81 10.97
CA THR A 219 -16.58 -4.50 11.03
C THR A 219 -16.59 -3.95 12.45
N HIS A 220 -17.74 -3.96 13.13
CA HIS A 220 -17.83 -3.47 14.51
C HIS A 220 -16.93 -4.22 15.48
N LYS A 221 -16.84 -5.54 15.36
CA LYS A 221 -15.98 -6.36 16.22
C LYS A 221 -14.50 -6.10 15.96
N ARG A 222 -14.11 -6.07 14.68
CA ARG A 222 -12.73 -5.87 14.25
C ARG A 222 -12.20 -4.49 14.68
N LEU A 223 -13.02 -3.45 14.51
CA LEU A 223 -12.67 -2.07 14.80
C LEU A 223 -13.10 -1.60 16.21
N PHE A 224 -13.65 -2.49 17.03
CA PHE A 224 -14.16 -2.15 18.36
C PHE A 224 -15.23 -1.04 18.40
N ILE A 225 -16.00 -0.87 17.32
CA ILE A 225 -16.96 0.21 17.19
C ILE A 225 -18.12 0.03 18.17
N ASN A 226 -18.30 1.02 19.04
CA ASN A 226 -19.46 1.15 19.91
C ASN A 226 -20.55 1.97 19.20
N ILE A 227 -21.51 1.26 18.60
CA ILE A 227 -22.63 1.83 17.83
C ILE A 227 -23.43 2.87 18.64
N ASN A 228 -23.53 2.70 19.97
CA ASN A 228 -24.27 3.63 20.80
C ASN A 228 -23.63 5.02 20.84
N SER A 229 -22.30 5.08 20.86
CA SER A 229 -21.51 6.33 20.90
C SER A 229 -21.32 6.97 19.52
N GLN A 230 -21.49 6.22 18.44
CA GLN A 230 -21.33 6.72 17.06
C GLN A 230 -22.33 7.84 16.71
N LYS A 231 -23.53 7.82 17.30
CA LYS A 231 -24.56 8.87 17.11
C LYS A 231 -24.11 10.25 17.64
N ASP A 232 -23.24 10.26 18.64
CA ASP A 232 -22.75 11.50 19.24
C ASP A 232 -21.70 12.17 18.35
N ILE A 233 -20.85 11.38 17.67
CA ILE A 233 -19.93 11.86 16.63
C ILE A 233 -20.70 12.59 15.53
N TYR A 234 -21.75 11.96 15.02
CA TYR A 234 -22.61 12.55 13.98
C TYR A 234 -23.21 13.90 14.38
N SER A 235 -23.69 13.99 15.62
CA SER A 235 -24.27 15.23 16.15
C SER A 235 -23.26 16.37 16.20
N VAL A 236 -21.98 16.06 16.42
CA VAL A 236 -20.88 17.02 16.38
C VAL A 236 -20.53 17.37 14.93
N LEU A 237 -20.35 16.39 14.04
CA LEU A 237 -19.98 16.62 12.64
C LEU A 237 -20.87 17.66 11.97
N ILE A 238 -22.20 17.49 12.04
CA ILE A 238 -23.16 18.41 11.41
C ILE A 238 -23.09 19.82 11.98
N LYS A 239 -22.74 19.96 13.26
CA LYS A 239 -22.76 21.26 13.95
C LYS A 239 -21.46 22.03 13.80
N THR A 240 -20.33 21.34 13.76
CA THR A 240 -19.02 21.97 13.96
C THR A 240 -18.10 21.85 12.77
N ILE A 241 -18.32 20.91 11.86
CA ILE A 241 -17.45 20.70 10.71
C ILE A 241 -17.97 21.50 9.52
N PRO A 242 -17.14 22.35 8.90
CA PRO A 242 -17.53 23.06 7.69
C PRO A 242 -18.01 22.09 6.61
N SER A 243 -19.12 22.45 5.97
CA SER A 243 -19.69 21.66 4.89
C SER A 243 -19.76 22.44 3.59
N LYS A 244 -19.55 21.78 2.46
CA LYS A 244 -19.79 22.30 1.11
C LYS A 244 -20.98 21.60 0.47
N THR A 245 -21.76 22.33 -0.31
CA THR A 245 -22.81 21.72 -1.15
C THR A 245 -22.25 21.49 -2.54
N VAL A 246 -22.27 20.25 -3.00
CA VAL A 246 -21.82 19.86 -4.34
C VAL A 246 -22.98 19.27 -5.12
N ASN A 247 -22.98 19.45 -6.44
CA ASN A 247 -23.89 18.71 -7.31
C ASN A 247 -23.26 17.35 -7.57
N SER A 248 -23.95 16.29 -7.18
CA SER A 248 -23.54 14.92 -7.46
C SER A 248 -23.51 14.68 -8.96
N TRP A 249 -22.37 14.18 -9.46
CA TRP A 249 -22.21 13.85 -10.87
C TRP A 249 -23.08 12.66 -11.30
N LEU A 250 -23.49 11.81 -10.35
CA LEU A 250 -24.22 10.58 -10.61
C LEU A 250 -25.73 10.80 -10.76
N ASN A 251 -26.31 11.69 -9.95
CA ASN A 251 -27.77 11.85 -9.88
C ASN A 251 -28.26 13.31 -10.01
N ASN A 252 -27.36 14.29 -10.20
CA ASN A 252 -27.68 15.72 -10.22
C ASN A 252 -28.41 16.24 -8.96
N GLU A 253 -28.41 15.50 -7.86
CA GLU A 253 -28.89 15.97 -6.56
C GLU A 253 -27.79 16.78 -5.85
N GLN A 254 -28.20 17.71 -4.97
CA GLN A 254 -27.29 18.44 -4.11
C GLN A 254 -26.90 17.59 -2.91
N GLU A 255 -25.62 17.29 -2.80
CA GLU A 255 -25.03 16.56 -1.68
C GLU A 255 -24.31 17.54 -0.75
N THR A 256 -24.40 17.30 0.56
CA THR A 256 -23.65 18.06 1.57
C THR A 256 -22.41 17.24 1.94
N ILE A 257 -21.22 17.77 1.67
CA ILE A 257 -19.95 17.10 1.94
C ILE A 257 -19.30 17.75 3.16
N PHE A 258 -18.83 16.91 4.10
CA PHE A 258 -18.03 17.30 5.24
C PHE A 258 -16.57 16.90 5.02
N GLU A 259 -15.66 17.86 5.10
CA GLU A 259 -14.21 17.62 5.02
C GLU A 259 -13.65 17.40 6.42
N ILE A 260 -13.08 16.23 6.68
CA ILE A 260 -12.57 15.84 8.00
C ILE A 260 -11.06 15.64 7.90
N LYS A 261 -10.33 16.55 8.55
CA LYS A 261 -8.93 16.34 8.91
C LYS A 261 -8.91 15.73 10.31
N LEU A 262 -8.62 14.43 10.38
CA LEU A 262 -8.79 13.70 11.64
C LEU A 262 -7.87 14.24 12.74
N SER A 263 -6.67 14.68 12.36
CA SER A 263 -5.68 15.33 13.24
C SER A 263 -6.23 16.60 13.90
N ASP A 264 -6.92 17.44 13.15
CA ASP A 264 -7.55 18.66 13.68
C ASP A 264 -8.74 18.31 14.57
N PHE A 265 -9.56 17.35 14.14
CA PHE A 265 -10.77 16.94 14.84
C PHE A 265 -10.49 16.46 16.27
N ILE A 266 -9.46 15.62 16.45
CA ILE A 266 -9.14 14.99 17.73
C ILE A 266 -8.51 15.96 18.76
N THR A 267 -8.03 17.14 18.36
CA THR A 267 -7.38 18.08 19.30
C THR A 267 -8.31 18.57 20.42
N SER A 268 -9.60 18.74 20.10
CA SER A 268 -10.64 19.10 21.07
C SER A 268 -10.83 17.97 22.08
N SER A 269 -10.78 18.28 23.38
CA SER A 269 -11.01 17.28 24.44
C SER A 269 -12.37 16.59 24.33
N ASN A 270 -13.41 17.31 23.89
CA ASN A 270 -14.73 16.70 23.69
C ASN A 270 -14.71 15.71 22.50
N ASN A 271 -14.07 16.08 21.40
CA ASN A 271 -14.00 15.22 20.22
C ASN A 271 -13.09 14.01 20.47
N TYR A 272 -11.99 14.19 21.20
CA TYR A 272 -11.17 13.09 21.67
C TYR A 272 -12.00 12.08 22.48
N GLN A 273 -12.80 12.56 23.44
CA GLN A 273 -13.65 11.66 24.24
C GLN A 273 -14.62 10.88 23.37
N LEU A 274 -15.22 11.52 22.35
CA LEU A 274 -16.10 10.82 21.42
C LEU A 274 -15.38 9.72 20.63
N LEU A 275 -14.15 9.98 20.18
CA LEU A 275 -13.33 8.99 19.48
C LEU A 275 -12.86 7.86 20.41
N GLU A 276 -12.61 8.16 21.68
CA GLU A 276 -12.33 7.16 22.70
C GLU A 276 -13.55 6.26 22.94
N ASP A 277 -14.72 6.87 23.18
CA ASP A 277 -15.97 6.17 23.51
C ASP A 277 -16.49 5.28 22.37
N VAL A 278 -16.28 5.70 21.12
CA VAL A 278 -16.63 4.90 19.94
C VAL A 278 -15.66 3.74 19.70
N GLY A 279 -14.46 3.75 20.30
CA GLY A 279 -13.49 2.66 20.24
C GLY A 279 -12.26 2.89 19.35
N LEU A 280 -12.10 4.05 18.73
CA LEU A 280 -10.98 4.34 17.83
C LEU A 280 -9.63 4.27 18.55
N VAL A 281 -9.55 4.83 19.76
CA VAL A 281 -8.32 4.80 20.57
C VAL A 281 -7.91 3.35 20.90
N LYS A 282 -8.89 2.48 21.16
CA LYS A 282 -8.65 1.06 21.42
C LYS A 282 -8.10 0.35 20.18
N TYR A 283 -8.63 0.63 19.00
CA TYR A 283 -8.13 0.09 17.74
C TYR A 283 -6.68 0.52 17.47
N ILE A 284 -6.37 1.81 17.59
CA ILE A 284 -4.99 2.33 17.43
C ILE A 284 -4.02 1.58 18.36
N LYS A 285 -4.38 1.45 19.65
CA LYS A 285 -3.53 0.75 20.63
C LYS A 285 -3.32 -0.72 20.26
N GLN A 286 -4.34 -1.40 19.74
CA GLN A 286 -4.24 -2.78 19.27
C GLN A 286 -3.27 -2.90 18.08
N ILE A 287 -3.35 -2.00 17.09
CA ILE A 287 -2.43 -1.97 15.96
C ILE A 287 -0.99 -1.77 16.44
N LEU A 288 -0.75 -0.78 17.30
CA LEU A 288 0.59 -0.51 17.84
C LEU A 288 1.14 -1.68 18.67
N GLN A 289 0.28 -2.39 19.40
CA GLN A 289 0.67 -3.60 20.11
C GLN A 289 1.08 -4.72 19.14
N ASN A 290 0.30 -4.94 18.08
CA ASN A 290 0.60 -5.92 17.05
C ASN A 290 1.93 -5.60 16.34
N VAL A 291 2.18 -4.32 16.04
CA VAL A 291 3.44 -3.84 15.45
C VAL A 291 4.62 -4.14 16.37
N LYS A 292 4.51 -3.82 17.67
CA LYS A 292 5.56 -4.13 18.67
C LYS A 292 5.84 -5.64 18.78
N TYR A 293 4.78 -6.45 18.72
CA TYR A 293 4.90 -7.91 18.74
C TYR A 293 5.60 -8.45 17.49
N ALA A 294 5.14 -8.05 16.31
CA ALA A 294 5.72 -8.46 15.03
C ALA A 294 7.21 -8.08 14.92
N ARG A 295 7.58 -6.88 15.39
CA ARG A 295 8.99 -6.46 15.48
C ARG A 295 9.81 -7.40 16.35
N THR A 296 9.30 -7.75 17.54
CA THR A 296 10.03 -8.60 18.49
C THR A 296 10.24 -10.00 17.91
N ALA A 297 9.19 -10.61 17.36
CA ALA A 297 9.26 -11.94 16.74
C ALA A 297 10.26 -12.02 15.58
N ASN A 298 10.38 -10.95 14.79
CA ASN A 298 11.27 -10.91 13.64
C ASN A 298 12.71 -10.50 14.00
N SER A 299 12.91 -9.73 15.06
CA SER A 299 14.25 -9.41 15.59
C SER A 299 14.99 -10.66 16.12
N SER A 300 14.27 -11.69 16.58
CA SER A 300 14.85 -12.99 16.91
C SER A 300 15.24 -13.82 15.69
N LEU A 301 14.62 -13.57 14.53
CA LEU A 301 14.90 -14.27 13.27
C LEU A 301 16.01 -13.60 12.45
N ALA A 302 16.28 -12.31 12.66
CA ALA A 302 17.34 -11.56 11.98
C ALA A 302 18.76 -11.84 12.53
N LYS A 303 18.89 -12.68 13.57
CA LYS A 303 20.18 -13.08 14.17
C LYS A 303 20.81 -14.33 13.55
N TRP A 304 20.21 -14.90 12.50
CA TRP A 304 20.69 -16.11 11.81
C TRP A 304 20.93 -15.83 10.33
#